data_AF-A0A1Q9D0B8-F1
#
_entry.id   AF-A0A1Q9D0B8-F1
#
_cell.length_a   1.000
_cell.length_b   1.000
_cell.length_c   1.000
_cell.angle_alpha   90.00
_cell.angle_beta   90.00
_cell.angle_gamma   90.00
#
_symmetry.space_group_name_H-M   'P 1'
#
loop_
_entity.id
_entity.type
_entity.pdbx_description
1 polymer ?
#
loop_
_entity_poly.entity_id
_entity_poly.type
_entity_poly.pdbx_seq_one_letter_code
_entity_poly.pdbx_strand_id
1 'polypeptide(L)'
;MAGSRLRPGRYATGAVSNHARRFLMLGGYDQEMRLYGGEEMDQFSDLDVWWGHRTRQVYEVPGQEIARNKLRAAEVWMDDYKKAASDFGELVLLAEDRIALRHRLGCAGFDWYLQAVAQGMHVPNISDEARVGALQNKRYGACLDTLGHSGHGEEIDLFTCHGQPPGPIRRGAQAFVMDSDGLVRLPPLCR
;
A
#
# COMPACT_ATOMS: atom_id res chain seq x y z
N MET A 1 -15.09 14.70 -57.36
CA MET A 1 -15.95 13.84 -56.52
C MET A 1 -15.23 12.52 -56.31
N ALA A 2 -14.75 12.28 -55.08
CA ALA A 2 -14.02 11.07 -54.71
C ALA A 2 -15.02 9.99 -54.29
N GLY A 3 -14.97 8.81 -54.93
CA GLY A 3 -15.71 7.63 -54.51
C GLY A 3 -14.72 6.55 -54.10
N SER A 4 -14.41 6.45 -52.81
CA SER A 4 -13.58 5.38 -52.26
C SER A 4 -14.41 4.09 -52.14
N ARG A 5 -14.12 3.09 -52.99
CA ARG A 5 -14.55 1.70 -52.75
C ARG A 5 -13.72 1.11 -51.61
N LEU A 6 -14.38 0.82 -50.49
CA LEU A 6 -13.83 -0.01 -49.43
C LEU A 6 -13.59 -1.43 -49.97
N ARG A 7 -12.36 -1.92 -49.90
CA ARG A 7 -12.06 -3.35 -50.10
C ARG A 7 -12.43 -4.08 -48.81
N PRO A 8 -12.99 -5.30 -48.87
CA PRO A 8 -13.29 -6.07 -47.67
C PRO A 8 -11.97 -6.47 -47.01
N GLY A 9 -11.71 -5.85 -45.85
CA GLY A 9 -10.60 -6.20 -44.98
C GLY A 9 -10.80 -7.61 -44.44
N ARG A 10 -9.79 -8.45 -44.65
CA ARG A 10 -9.65 -9.76 -44.04
C ARG A 10 -9.81 -9.60 -42.52
N TYR A 11 -10.57 -10.50 -41.90
CA TYR A 11 -10.57 -10.68 -40.45
C TYR A 11 -9.13 -10.99 -40.01
N ALA A 12 -8.45 -10.00 -39.44
CA ALA A 12 -7.18 -10.20 -38.79
C ALA A 12 -7.45 -10.83 -37.42
N THR A 13 -7.06 -12.08 -37.28
CA THR A 13 -6.94 -12.76 -35.99
C THR A 13 -6.00 -11.94 -35.09
N GLY A 14 -6.55 -11.44 -33.98
CA GLY A 14 -5.83 -11.15 -32.74
C GLY A 14 -4.51 -10.37 -32.82
N ALA A 15 -4.54 -9.12 -33.28
CA ALA A 15 -3.46 -8.19 -32.96
C ALA A 15 -3.56 -7.76 -31.49
N VAL A 16 -3.00 -8.57 -30.58
CA VAL A 16 -2.79 -8.14 -29.19
C VAL A 16 -1.80 -6.97 -29.22
N SER A 17 -2.20 -5.82 -28.68
CA SER A 17 -1.36 -4.62 -28.69
C SER A 17 0.00 -4.90 -28.05
N ASN A 18 1.06 -4.21 -28.51
CA ASN A 18 2.40 -4.35 -27.91
C ASN A 18 2.40 -4.04 -26.41
N HIS A 19 1.51 -3.15 -25.95
CA HIS A 19 1.30 -2.87 -24.53
C HIS A 19 0.72 -4.07 -23.78
N ALA A 20 -0.31 -4.73 -24.33
CA ALA A 20 -0.90 -5.92 -23.70
C ALA A 20 0.08 -7.10 -23.66
N ARG A 21 0.91 -7.28 -24.72
CA ARG A 21 1.99 -8.28 -24.70
C ARG A 21 3.03 -7.97 -23.63
N ARG A 22 3.46 -6.71 -23.54
CA ARG A 22 4.43 -6.26 -22.52
C ARG A 22 3.89 -6.45 -21.11
N PHE A 23 2.61 -6.13 -20.87
CA PHE A 23 1.95 -6.34 -19.58
C PHE A 23 1.97 -7.81 -19.16
N LEU A 24 1.62 -8.73 -20.06
CA LEU A 24 1.65 -10.17 -19.76
C LEU A 24 3.08 -10.70 -19.56
N MET A 25 4.05 -10.19 -20.32
CA MET A 25 5.47 -10.54 -20.15
C MET A 25 6.04 -10.09 -18.80
N LEU A 26 5.53 -8.99 -18.24
CA LEU A 26 5.87 -8.52 -16.90
C LEU A 26 5.11 -9.26 -15.79
N GLY A 27 4.27 -10.25 -16.13
CA GLY A 27 3.52 -11.09 -15.19
C GLY A 27 2.09 -10.63 -14.89
N GLY A 28 1.64 -9.53 -15.50
CA GLY A 28 0.33 -8.94 -15.24
C GLY A 28 0.07 -8.68 -13.75
N TYR A 29 -1.20 -8.59 -13.37
CA TYR A 29 -1.59 -8.47 -11.95
C TYR A 29 -1.30 -9.77 -11.19
N ASP A 30 -0.94 -9.62 -9.91
CA ASP A 30 -1.04 -10.67 -8.91
C ASP A 30 -2.43 -11.31 -8.88
N GLN A 31 -2.50 -12.58 -9.30
CA GLN A 31 -3.76 -13.33 -9.41
C GLN A 31 -4.35 -13.65 -8.05
N GLU A 32 -3.53 -13.64 -7.01
CA GLU A 32 -3.97 -13.85 -5.66
C GLU A 32 -4.49 -12.55 -5.03
N MET A 33 -4.26 -11.37 -5.61
CA MET A 33 -4.90 -10.14 -5.12
C MET A 33 -6.41 -10.19 -5.32
N ARG A 34 -7.17 -9.66 -4.36
CA ARG A 34 -8.63 -9.68 -4.36
C ARG A 34 -9.20 -8.29 -4.28
N LEU A 35 -10.28 -8.06 -5.03
CA LEU A 35 -11.03 -6.81 -5.05
C LEU A 35 -10.15 -5.62 -5.47
N TYR A 36 -9.83 -4.70 -4.55
CA TYR A 36 -9.12 -3.46 -4.82
C TYR A 36 -8.13 -3.13 -3.71
N GLY A 37 -7.05 -2.44 -4.08
CA GLY A 37 -6.05 -1.83 -3.22
C GLY A 37 -4.78 -2.67 -3.19
N GLY A 38 -3.62 -2.06 -3.45
CA GLY A 38 -2.31 -2.72 -3.40
C GLY A 38 -1.74 -3.07 -4.76
N GLU A 39 -2.57 -3.16 -5.80
CA GLU A 39 -2.18 -3.43 -7.18
C GLU A 39 -1.36 -2.29 -7.83
N GLU A 40 -1.48 -1.08 -7.28
CA GLU A 40 -0.69 0.07 -7.72
C GLU A 40 0.79 -0.09 -7.36
N MET A 41 1.09 -0.80 -6.26
CA MET A 41 2.46 -1.17 -5.92
C MET A 41 2.98 -2.34 -6.72
N ASP A 42 2.13 -3.31 -7.06
CA ASP A 42 2.54 -4.44 -7.91
C ASP A 42 2.96 -3.99 -9.31
N GLN A 43 2.47 -2.82 -9.74
CA GLN A 43 2.86 -2.18 -10.99
C GLN A 43 3.89 -1.04 -10.82
N PHE A 44 4.39 -0.81 -9.60
CA PHE A 44 5.26 0.33 -9.24
C PHE A 44 4.73 1.69 -9.68
N SER A 45 3.40 1.83 -9.80
CA SER A 45 2.82 3.01 -10.43
C SER A 45 2.83 4.22 -9.50
N ASP A 46 2.61 4.05 -8.19
CA ASP A 46 2.59 5.16 -7.25
C ASP A 46 2.56 4.71 -5.77
N LEU A 47 3.59 5.08 -4.98
CA LEU A 47 3.64 4.83 -3.54
C LEU A 47 2.68 5.75 -2.76
N ASP A 48 2.41 6.98 -3.22
CA ASP A 48 1.50 7.91 -2.54
C ASP A 48 0.05 7.42 -2.63
N VAL A 49 -0.32 6.78 -3.74
CA VAL A 49 -1.62 6.09 -3.89
C VAL A 49 -1.69 4.90 -2.92
N TRP A 50 -0.61 4.15 -2.78
CA TRP A 50 -0.54 3.04 -1.83
C TRP A 50 -0.68 3.48 -0.38
N TRP A 51 -0.09 4.62 0.01
CA TRP A 51 -0.16 5.12 1.38
C TRP A 51 -1.42 5.94 1.69
N GLY A 52 -2.03 6.64 0.73
CA GLY A 52 -2.81 7.84 1.10
C GLY A 52 -4.05 8.24 0.31
N HIS A 53 -4.43 7.60 -0.81
CA HIS A 53 -5.55 8.14 -1.61
C HIS A 53 -6.57 7.10 -2.11
N ARG A 54 -7.75 7.01 -1.48
CA ARG A 54 -9.00 6.54 -2.09
C ARG A 54 -9.40 7.47 -3.23
N THR A 55 -8.94 7.19 -4.43
CA THR A 55 -9.62 7.67 -5.64
C THR A 55 -10.97 6.95 -5.74
N ARG A 56 -12.04 7.61 -5.26
CA ARG A 56 -13.47 7.26 -5.46
C ARG A 56 -13.76 5.76 -5.69
N GLN A 57 -13.60 4.94 -4.65
CA GLN A 57 -14.12 3.58 -4.68
C GLN A 57 -15.64 3.62 -4.87
N VAL A 58 -16.15 2.94 -5.89
CA VAL A 58 -17.59 2.89 -6.21
C VAL A 58 -18.32 1.87 -5.33
N TYR A 59 -17.58 1.04 -4.60
CA TYR A 59 -18.08 -0.03 -3.74
C TYR A 59 -17.20 -0.22 -2.50
N GLU A 60 -17.78 -0.76 -1.43
CA GLU A 60 -17.04 -1.07 -0.21
C GLU A 60 -16.21 -2.34 -0.39
N VAL A 61 -14.95 -2.27 0.04
CA VAL A 61 -14.04 -3.40 0.07
C VAL A 61 -13.71 -3.71 1.53
N PRO A 62 -13.85 -4.97 1.98
CA PRO A 62 -13.38 -5.37 3.30
C PRO A 62 -11.88 -5.18 3.32
N GLY A 63 -11.35 -4.20 4.03
CA GLY A 63 -9.91 -3.96 3.95
C GLY A 63 -9.02 -4.95 4.69
N GLN A 64 -9.53 -6.04 5.24
CA GLN A 64 -8.69 -7.24 5.36
C GLN A 64 -8.13 -7.65 3.99
N GLU A 65 -8.92 -7.53 2.92
CA GLU A 65 -8.47 -7.75 1.53
C GLU A 65 -7.50 -6.66 1.07
N ILE A 66 -7.79 -5.38 1.40
CA ILE A 66 -6.88 -4.26 1.10
C ILE A 66 -5.51 -4.49 1.76
N ALA A 67 -5.46 -4.80 3.06
CA ALA A 67 -4.20 -5.09 3.72
C ALA A 67 -3.54 -6.34 3.20
N ARG A 68 -4.30 -7.40 2.93
CA ARG A 68 -3.75 -8.63 2.34
C ARG A 68 -3.03 -8.31 1.03
N ASN A 69 -3.64 -7.54 0.14
CA ASN A 69 -3.01 -7.15 -1.12
C ASN A 69 -1.77 -6.25 -0.90
N LYS A 70 -1.86 -5.26 0.01
CA LYS A 70 -0.72 -4.38 0.33
C LYS A 70 0.46 -5.14 0.93
N LEU A 71 0.20 -6.09 1.83
CA LEU A 71 1.21 -6.95 2.43
C LEU A 71 1.84 -7.88 1.39
N ARG A 72 1.06 -8.43 0.44
CA ARG A 72 1.63 -9.20 -0.69
C ARG A 72 2.56 -8.35 -1.54
N ALA A 73 2.15 -7.14 -1.90
CA ALA A 73 3.00 -6.24 -2.68
C ALA A 73 4.28 -5.88 -1.91
N ALA A 74 4.18 -5.61 -0.60
CA ALA A 74 5.32 -5.33 0.26
C ALA A 74 6.29 -6.51 0.33
N GLU A 75 5.78 -7.75 0.50
CA GLU A 75 6.60 -8.97 0.56
C GLU A 75 7.41 -9.18 -0.71
N VAL A 76 6.85 -8.85 -1.87
CA VAL A 76 7.49 -9.04 -3.17
C VAL A 76 8.48 -7.93 -3.49
N TRP A 77 8.15 -6.68 -3.19
CA TRP A 77 8.82 -5.52 -3.80
C TRP A 77 9.59 -4.64 -2.82
N MET A 78 9.29 -4.68 -1.51
CA MET A 78 9.84 -3.72 -0.53
C MET A 78 11.08 -4.24 0.21
N ASP A 79 11.56 -5.45 -0.08
CA ASP A 79 12.75 -6.03 0.59
C ASP A 79 12.64 -5.90 2.13
N ASP A 80 13.67 -5.40 2.81
CA ASP A 80 13.67 -5.20 4.28
C ASP A 80 12.70 -4.09 4.73
N TYR A 81 12.31 -3.18 3.82
CA TYR A 81 11.36 -2.11 4.10
C TYR A 81 9.92 -2.62 4.26
N LYS A 82 9.65 -3.90 3.96
CA LYS A 82 8.34 -4.51 4.24
C LYS A 82 7.97 -4.47 5.73
N LYS A 83 8.95 -4.31 6.63
CA LYS A 83 8.69 -4.02 8.05
C LYS A 83 7.84 -2.75 8.23
N ALA A 84 7.96 -1.75 7.38
CA ALA A 84 7.09 -0.57 7.41
C ALA A 84 5.62 -0.88 7.09
N ALA A 85 5.35 -2.02 6.44
CA ALA A 85 4.02 -2.50 6.14
C ALA A 85 3.38 -3.28 7.30
N SER A 86 4.07 -3.45 8.44
CA SER A 86 3.53 -4.18 9.61
C SER A 86 2.25 -3.54 10.19
N ASP A 87 2.04 -2.24 9.96
CA ASP A 87 0.81 -1.53 10.31
C ASP A 87 -0.43 -2.11 9.59
N PHE A 88 -0.25 -2.85 8.49
CA PHE A 88 -1.32 -3.55 7.77
C PHE A 88 -1.65 -4.94 8.37
N GLY A 89 -0.87 -5.42 9.35
CA GLY A 89 -1.05 -6.68 10.07
C GLY A 89 0.09 -7.68 9.87
N GLU A 90 0.16 -8.69 10.76
CA GLU A 90 1.16 -9.78 10.71
C GLU A 90 0.70 -10.97 9.84
N LEU A 91 0.21 -10.70 8.64
CA LEU A 91 -0.11 -11.78 7.70
C LEU A 91 1.16 -12.16 6.94
N VAL A 92 1.74 -13.32 7.30
CA VAL A 92 2.73 -14.00 6.45
C VAL A 92 1.99 -14.51 5.22
N LEU A 93 2.13 -13.80 4.10
CA LEU A 93 1.46 -14.15 2.85
C LEU A 93 2.46 -14.76 1.89
N LEU A 94 2.18 -16.00 1.50
CA LEU A 94 2.92 -16.75 0.48
C LEU A 94 2.78 -16.04 -0.88
N ALA A 95 3.84 -15.38 -1.35
CA ALA A 95 3.89 -14.66 -2.63
C ALA A 95 5.01 -15.21 -3.54
N GLU A 96 5.27 -16.51 -3.46
CA GLU A 96 6.42 -17.18 -4.09
C GLU A 96 6.38 -17.05 -5.61
N ASP A 97 5.19 -17.05 -6.22
CA ASP A 97 5.01 -16.88 -7.66
C ASP A 97 5.52 -15.52 -8.13
N ARG A 98 5.22 -14.47 -7.35
CA ARG A 98 5.64 -13.08 -7.60
C ARG A 98 7.12 -12.88 -7.30
N ILE A 99 7.62 -13.48 -6.22
CA ILE A 99 9.06 -13.48 -5.90
C ILE A 99 9.85 -14.16 -7.02
N ALA A 100 9.41 -15.33 -7.48
CA ALA A 100 10.06 -16.04 -8.59
C ALA A 100 9.99 -15.25 -9.91
N LEU A 101 8.89 -14.54 -10.17
CA LEU A 101 8.79 -13.61 -11.30
C LEU A 101 9.81 -12.47 -11.19
N ARG A 102 9.90 -11.81 -10.04
CA ARG A 102 10.88 -10.73 -9.78
C ARG A 102 12.31 -11.20 -10.06
N HIS A 103 12.67 -12.40 -9.61
CA HIS A 103 13.97 -13.01 -9.88
C HIS A 103 14.18 -13.30 -11.38
N ARG A 104 13.20 -13.88 -12.07
CA ARG A 104 13.29 -14.18 -13.51
C ARG A 104 13.47 -12.92 -14.36
N LEU A 105 12.87 -11.81 -13.95
CA LEU A 105 12.97 -10.53 -14.65
C LEU A 105 14.26 -9.75 -14.32
N GLY A 106 15.04 -10.19 -13.32
CA GLY A 106 16.26 -9.51 -12.90
C GLY A 106 16.01 -8.11 -12.35
N CYS A 107 14.88 -7.92 -11.64
CA CYS A 107 14.50 -6.62 -11.09
C CYS A 107 15.51 -6.12 -10.04
N ALA A 108 15.68 -4.80 -9.96
CA ALA A 108 16.50 -4.16 -8.94
C ALA A 108 15.89 -4.26 -7.53
N GLY A 109 16.72 -3.99 -6.52
CA GLY A 109 16.29 -3.86 -5.13
C GLY A 109 15.45 -2.60 -4.88
N PHE A 110 14.72 -2.59 -3.78
CA PHE A 110 13.89 -1.44 -3.37
C PHE A 110 14.73 -0.22 -3.00
N ASP A 111 15.95 -0.41 -2.49
CA ASP A 111 16.92 0.68 -2.30
C ASP A 111 17.19 1.47 -3.57
N TRP A 112 17.41 0.74 -4.68
CA TRP A 112 17.62 1.37 -5.98
C TRP A 112 16.38 2.15 -6.40
N TYR A 113 15.18 1.61 -6.15
CA TYR A 113 13.94 2.30 -6.46
C TYR A 113 13.80 3.62 -5.70
N LEU A 114 14.08 3.63 -4.39
CA LEU A 114 14.05 4.85 -3.56
C LEU A 114 15.06 5.90 -4.03
N GLN A 115 16.25 5.47 -4.47
CA GLN A 115 17.32 6.37 -4.90
C GLN A 115 17.17 6.86 -6.35
N ALA A 116 16.64 6.04 -7.25
CA ALA A 116 16.60 6.31 -8.68
C ALA A 116 15.23 6.78 -9.18
N VAL A 117 14.14 6.34 -8.54
CA VAL A 117 12.76 6.57 -9.01
C VAL A 117 11.98 7.45 -8.03
N ALA A 118 11.90 7.06 -6.76
CA ALA A 118 11.13 7.76 -5.73
C ALA A 118 11.97 8.79 -4.95
N GLN A 119 12.75 9.59 -5.67
CA GLN A 119 13.63 10.60 -5.06
C GLN A 119 12.81 11.64 -4.29
N GLY A 120 13.16 11.85 -3.02
CA GLY A 120 12.48 12.80 -2.13
C GLY A 120 11.31 12.20 -1.33
N MET A 121 11.00 10.92 -1.52
CA MET A 121 10.03 10.24 -0.67
C MET A 121 10.60 10.02 0.73
N HIS A 122 9.87 10.48 1.75
CA HIS A 122 10.23 10.19 3.13
C HIS A 122 9.76 8.78 3.48
N VAL A 123 10.70 7.83 3.52
CA VAL A 123 10.46 6.53 4.14
C VAL A 123 10.68 6.71 5.64
N PRO A 124 9.65 6.51 6.49
CA PRO A 124 9.84 6.62 7.92
C PRO A 124 10.91 5.61 8.33
N ASN A 125 11.89 6.04 9.13
CA ASN A 125 12.88 5.13 9.68
C ASN A 125 12.22 4.28 10.77
N ILE A 126 11.53 3.23 10.33
CA ILE A 126 10.94 2.21 11.19
C ILE A 126 12.07 1.20 11.46
N SER A 127 13.08 1.66 12.20
CA SER A 127 14.09 0.79 12.78
C SER A 127 13.42 -0.11 13.84
N ASP A 128 14.13 -1.13 14.32
CA ASP A 128 13.66 -1.96 15.44
C ASP A 128 13.41 -1.14 16.74
N GLU A 129 13.76 0.15 16.76
CA GLU A 129 13.57 1.07 17.88
C GLU A 129 12.22 1.80 17.83
N ALA A 130 11.57 1.81 16.67
CA ALA A 130 10.25 2.41 16.51
C ALA A 130 9.22 1.66 17.36
N ARG A 131 8.35 2.42 18.04
CA ARG A 131 7.32 1.85 18.92
C ARG A 131 5.93 2.18 18.39
N VAL A 132 5.11 1.16 18.22
CA VAL A 132 3.72 1.29 17.76
C VAL A 132 2.79 0.92 18.91
N GLY A 133 1.79 1.77 19.18
CA GLY A 133 0.78 1.46 20.19
C GLY A 133 0.03 2.68 20.71
N ALA A 134 -0.66 2.48 21.84
CA ALA A 134 -1.41 3.53 22.50
C ALA A 134 -0.56 4.32 23.51
N LEU A 135 -0.75 5.64 23.52
CA LEU A 135 -0.14 6.54 24.50
C LEU A 135 -1.02 6.64 25.74
N GLN A 136 -0.70 5.85 26.76
CA GLN A 136 -1.46 5.78 28.00
C GLN A 136 -0.98 6.80 29.03
N ASN A 137 -1.90 7.61 29.52
CA ASN A 137 -1.74 8.37 30.75
C ASN A 137 -2.05 7.48 31.96
N LYS A 138 -1.00 7.01 32.65
CA LYS A 138 -1.14 6.12 33.82
C LYS A 138 -1.89 6.75 35.00
N ARG A 139 -1.89 8.07 35.15
CA ARG A 139 -2.57 8.76 36.27
C ARG A 139 -4.08 8.71 36.13
N TYR A 140 -4.58 8.89 34.91
CA TYR A 140 -6.01 8.95 34.63
C TYR A 140 -6.58 7.65 34.06
N GLY A 141 -5.73 6.67 33.73
CA GLY A 141 -6.17 5.43 33.09
C GLY A 141 -6.74 5.65 31.68
N ALA A 142 -6.37 6.75 31.04
CA ALA A 142 -6.88 7.17 29.74
C ALA A 142 -5.78 7.15 28.68
N CYS A 143 -6.16 7.01 27.42
CA CYS A 143 -5.25 6.98 26.28
C CYS A 143 -5.48 8.22 25.43
N LEU A 144 -4.41 8.74 24.82
CA LEU A 144 -4.51 9.76 23.78
C LEU A 144 -5.34 9.19 22.62
N ASP A 145 -6.32 9.94 22.15
CA ASP A 145 -7.29 9.53 21.14
C ASP A 145 -7.49 10.68 20.15
N THR A 146 -7.50 10.37 18.86
CA THR A 146 -7.77 11.35 17.81
C THR A 146 -9.25 11.71 17.72
N LEU A 147 -10.13 11.08 18.49
CA LEU A 147 -11.59 11.28 18.44
C LEU A 147 -12.19 11.00 17.05
N GLY A 148 -11.48 10.24 16.22
CA GLY A 148 -11.84 10.01 14.81
C GLY A 148 -11.45 11.15 13.86
N HIS A 149 -10.81 12.20 14.37
CA HIS A 149 -10.20 13.26 13.58
C HIS A 149 -8.99 12.76 12.79
N SER A 150 -8.75 13.39 11.64
CA SER A 150 -7.71 12.96 10.68
C SER A 150 -7.06 14.10 9.89
N GLY A 151 -7.49 15.34 10.11
CA GLY A 151 -6.98 16.56 9.52
C GLY A 151 -5.92 17.24 10.40
N HIS A 152 -5.16 18.14 9.78
CA HIS A 152 -4.20 18.98 10.49
C HIS A 152 -4.91 20.03 11.34
N GLY A 153 -4.44 20.23 12.57
CA GLY A 153 -4.97 21.23 13.49
C GLY A 153 -6.28 20.82 14.18
N GLU A 154 -6.75 19.59 13.99
CA GLU A 154 -7.88 19.05 14.72
C GLU A 154 -7.47 18.68 16.15
N GLU A 155 -8.40 18.82 17.09
CA GLU A 155 -8.16 18.55 18.50
C GLU A 155 -8.04 17.04 18.75
N ILE A 156 -7.08 16.68 19.61
CA ILE A 156 -6.87 15.33 20.14
C ILE A 156 -7.09 15.40 21.65
N ASP A 157 -7.68 14.37 22.25
CA ASP A 157 -8.01 14.37 23.67
C ASP A 157 -7.77 13.00 24.31
N LEU A 158 -7.99 12.90 25.62
CA LEU A 158 -7.94 11.67 26.37
C LEU A 158 -9.28 10.93 26.31
N PHE A 159 -9.23 9.65 26.01
CA PHE A 159 -10.40 8.77 26.03
C PHE A 159 -10.11 7.46 26.77
N THR A 160 -11.15 6.68 27.06
CA THR A 160 -11.00 5.35 27.64
C THR A 160 -10.13 4.50 26.71
N CYS A 161 -9.05 3.92 27.25
CA CYS A 161 -8.19 3.01 26.49
C CYS A 161 -9.01 1.82 25.98
N HIS A 162 -9.18 1.71 24.67
CA HIS A 162 -10.00 0.65 24.06
C HIS A 162 -9.18 -0.36 23.25
N GLY A 163 -7.87 -0.15 23.16
CA GLY A 163 -6.93 -1.15 22.65
C GLY A 163 -7.26 -1.63 21.25
N GLN A 164 -8.00 -0.83 20.46
CA GLN A 164 -8.26 -1.16 19.07
C GLN A 164 -6.91 -1.26 18.36
N PRO A 165 -6.50 -2.47 17.93
CA PRO A 165 -5.29 -2.59 17.14
C PRO A 165 -5.47 -1.73 15.88
N PRO A 166 -4.39 -1.12 15.35
CA PRO A 166 -4.45 -0.53 14.02
C PRO A 166 -5.02 -1.60 13.07
N GLY A 167 -6.23 -1.35 12.61
CA GLY A 167 -6.91 -2.25 11.70
C GLY A 167 -6.45 -1.92 10.28
N PRO A 168 -6.52 -2.88 9.37
CA PRO A 168 -6.07 -2.68 7.99
C PRO A 168 -6.87 -1.62 7.20
N ILE A 169 -8.01 -1.17 7.75
CA ILE A 169 -8.95 -0.20 7.15
C ILE A 169 -9.05 1.10 7.97
N ARG A 170 -8.85 1.01 9.28
CA ARG A 170 -9.12 2.10 10.21
C ARG A 170 -7.90 2.26 11.09
N ARG A 171 -7.32 3.46 11.08
CA ARG A 171 -6.49 3.90 12.21
C ARG A 171 -7.32 3.65 13.47
N GLY A 172 -6.82 2.83 14.37
CA GLY A 172 -7.31 2.87 15.74
C GLY A 172 -7.12 4.32 16.19
N ALA A 173 -8.16 4.97 16.70
CA ALA A 173 -8.06 6.39 17.09
C ALA A 173 -6.99 6.61 18.18
N GLN A 174 -6.51 5.53 18.81
CA GLN A 174 -5.46 5.49 19.82
C GLN A 174 -4.13 4.90 19.29
N ALA A 175 -3.98 4.65 18.00
CA ALA A 175 -2.76 4.10 17.42
C ALA A 175 -1.79 5.23 17.05
N PHE A 176 -0.62 5.24 17.69
CA PHE A 176 0.46 6.18 17.43
C PHE A 176 1.77 5.43 17.15
N VAL A 177 2.63 6.04 16.35
CA VAL A 177 3.99 5.57 16.09
C VAL A 177 4.96 6.57 16.71
N MET A 178 5.89 6.09 17.53
CA MET A 178 7.08 6.84 17.91
C MET A 178 8.22 6.35 17.01
N ASP A 179 8.70 7.22 16.12
CA ASP A 179 9.79 6.87 15.21
C ASP A 179 11.16 6.89 15.92
N SER A 180 12.21 6.44 15.22
CA SER A 180 13.59 6.43 15.73
C SER A 180 14.14 7.84 16.02
N ASP A 181 13.53 8.87 15.44
CA ASP A 181 13.90 10.27 15.63
C ASP A 181 13.22 10.89 16.87
N GLY A 182 12.39 10.12 17.58
CA GLY A 182 11.67 10.54 18.79
C GLY A 182 10.40 11.33 18.52
N LEU A 183 9.89 11.32 17.29
CA LEU A 183 8.66 12.01 16.91
C LEU A 183 7.45 11.08 17.06
N VAL A 184 6.40 11.58 17.70
CA VAL A 184 5.10 10.92 17.75
C VAL A 184 4.31 11.29 16.51
N ARG A 185 3.95 10.27 15.73
CA ARG A 185 3.22 10.38 14.48
C ARG A 185 1.93 9.57 14.58
N LEU A 186 0.95 9.99 13.80
CA LEU A 186 -0.13 9.09 13.47
C LEU A 186 0.36 8.14 12.38
N PRO A 187 0.08 6.83 12.47
CA PRO A 187 0.35 5.88 11.38
C PRO A 187 -0.29 6.42 10.09
N PRO A 188 0.26 6.20 8.89
CA PRO A 188 -0.38 6.68 7.66
C PRO A 188 -1.83 6.18 7.53
N LEU A 189 -2.74 7.03 7.01
CA LEU A 189 -4.15 6.68 6.81
C LEU A 189 -4.15 6.12 5.41
N CYS A 190 -4.55 4.87 5.24
CA CYS A 190 -5.16 4.47 3.99
C CYS A 190 -6.51 5.18 3.91
N ARG A 191 -6.49 6.44 3.47
CA ARG A 191 -7.71 7.24 3.31
C ARG A 191 -8.54 6.67 2.21
#